data_AF-A0A3D9UZ01-F1
#
_entry.id   AF-A0A3D9UZ01-F1
#
_cell.length_a   1.000
_cell.length_b   1.000
_cell.length_c   1.000
_cell.angle_alpha   90.00
_cell.angle_beta   90.00
_cell.angle_gamma   90.00
#
_symmetry.space_group_name_H-M   'P 1'
#
loop_
_entity.id
_entity.type
_entity.pdbx_description
1 polymer ?
#
loop_
_entity_poly.entity_id
_entity_poly.type
_entity_poly.pdbx_seq_one_letter_code
_entity_poly.pdbx_strand_id
1 'polypeptide(L)'
;MTTVPPILNVVPRATVTRRAVAVGLVCAAVAGPFVALGLGWTSYVDGWVGILLAVAAAHVAGAWLPRSVAVACVLTTVVALVVAGQVHGVAFHWVDDTAFYAVVIGGAAVAGAAVTTRARQVHRLQRLQAELAEQHEMEARLATLDEQNRVHLEVHTRLSERIAGIAVRAEGARRVADRTALPVIEAEARAVLDELRHVLGSMRASVPEAPPEPSPPPGPARPTVLDVALTVAIGTALAAETAVIARTEGAAISNAAAAVVAAAPLVLRRSRPIASGMASMVVAGATSPWLTPLSSTVAGVALVGVIAYTVGAWSDGRRWLPGWAAVAAGSAGIGLLAPGQLEPEALVGVIALTLVALVLGLLTAQWRTRAQRLAEAVAELTRGRDAALRLVTAREREAMAGRLHDTVAHSMTVVCLHAGAATRADVEVGDALRTVSTTAEASLAELRDGIEGFETAKHPLEAGRIAALGRRMGVDVSTSGCSADGAAATLGYRVVREAVVNVARHAPGARAAVDLRRDGDVLTVQVSDDGRTLAATGAGTGPSAALAAGAAAALAAGAERLGTGTGLLGLARAVETAGGSMSWGTRAGGGYVVTARIPESPTR
;
A
#
# COMPACT_ATOMS: atom_id res chain seq x y z
N MET A 1 16.50 -33.57 12.64
CA MET A 1 15.62 -33.86 11.48
C MET A 1 14.18 -33.86 11.97
N THR A 2 13.56 -32.68 11.99
CA THR A 2 12.17 -32.46 12.41
C THR A 2 11.27 -32.61 11.19
N THR A 3 10.44 -33.65 11.19
CA THR A 3 9.46 -33.95 10.16
C THR A 3 8.28 -32.97 10.27
N VAL A 4 8.21 -32.05 9.31
CA VAL A 4 7.06 -31.16 9.12
C VAL A 4 5.86 -32.01 8.66
N PRO A 5 4.68 -31.92 9.32
CA PRO A 5 3.52 -32.69 8.89
C PRO A 5 2.95 -32.12 7.58
N PRO A 6 2.35 -32.97 6.72
CA PRO A 6 1.79 -32.53 5.45
C PRO A 6 0.59 -31.63 5.71
N ILE A 7 0.61 -30.43 5.12
CA ILE A 7 -0.51 -29.50 5.07
C ILE A 7 -1.65 -30.20 4.33
N LEU A 8 -2.56 -30.81 5.09
CA LEU A 8 -3.85 -31.25 4.58
C LEU A 8 -4.55 -30.01 4.02
N ASN A 9 -4.68 -29.98 2.69
CA ASN A 9 -5.49 -29.01 1.95
C ASN A 9 -6.93 -29.08 2.47
N VAL A 10 -7.25 -28.28 3.50
CA VAL A 10 -8.61 -28.06 3.97
C VAL A 10 -9.31 -27.25 2.89
N VAL A 11 -9.82 -27.92 1.87
CA VAL A 11 -10.74 -27.32 0.92
C VAL A 11 -11.96 -26.88 1.74
N PRO A 12 -12.31 -25.59 1.77
CA PRO A 12 -13.43 -25.10 2.58
C PRO A 12 -14.69 -25.93 2.28
N ARG A 13 -15.45 -26.35 3.30
CA ARG A 13 -16.71 -27.13 3.14
C ARG A 13 -17.69 -26.50 2.13
N ALA A 14 -17.69 -25.17 2.02
CA ALA A 14 -18.47 -24.40 1.04
C ALA A 14 -18.05 -24.66 -0.42
N THR A 15 -16.79 -25.00 -0.67
CA THR A 15 -16.26 -25.32 -2.01
C THR A 15 -16.63 -26.74 -2.43
N VAL A 16 -16.64 -27.68 -1.49
CA VAL A 16 -17.04 -29.08 -1.72
C VAL A 16 -18.54 -29.15 -2.06
N THR A 17 -19.38 -28.47 -1.27
CA THR A 17 -20.83 -28.38 -1.51
C THR A 17 -21.16 -27.69 -2.83
N ARG A 18 -20.50 -26.57 -3.17
CA ARG A 18 -20.68 -25.92 -4.48
C ARG A 18 -20.32 -26.83 -5.65
N ARG A 19 -19.19 -27.54 -5.58
CA ARG A 19 -18.78 -28.46 -6.66
C ARG A 19 -19.76 -29.64 -6.80
N ALA A 20 -20.26 -30.19 -5.70
CA ALA A 20 -21.25 -31.27 -5.73
C ALA A 20 -22.56 -30.82 -6.39
N VAL A 21 -23.06 -29.62 -6.06
CA VAL A 21 -24.26 -29.04 -6.70
C VAL A 21 -24.05 -28.82 -8.20
N ALA A 22 -22.88 -28.30 -8.60
CA ALA A 22 -22.55 -28.08 -10.01
C ALA A 22 -22.56 -29.40 -10.80
N VAL A 23 -21.93 -30.44 -10.27
CA VAL A 23 -21.89 -31.77 -10.90
C VAL A 23 -23.29 -32.37 -10.98
N GLY A 24 -24.09 -32.28 -9.92
CA GLY A 24 -25.47 -32.77 -9.91
C GLY A 24 -26.36 -32.11 -10.97
N LEU A 25 -26.27 -30.79 -11.12
CA LEU A 25 -26.99 -30.05 -12.15
C LEU A 25 -26.57 -30.42 -13.57
N VAL A 26 -25.25 -30.60 -13.81
CA VAL A 26 -24.75 -31.05 -15.11
C VAL A 26 -25.21 -32.47 -15.42
N CYS A 27 -25.15 -33.39 -14.45
CA CYS A 27 -25.67 -34.73 -14.61
C CYS A 27 -27.17 -34.73 -14.95
N ALA A 28 -27.96 -33.87 -14.30
CA ALA A 28 -29.38 -33.71 -14.61
C ALA A 28 -29.61 -33.14 -16.02
N ALA A 29 -28.81 -32.16 -16.46
CA ALA A 29 -28.90 -31.59 -17.79
C ALA A 29 -28.50 -32.58 -18.91
N VAL A 30 -27.55 -33.46 -18.63
CA VAL A 30 -27.08 -34.50 -19.59
C VAL A 30 -28.04 -35.68 -19.65
N ALA A 31 -28.51 -36.18 -18.51
CA ALA A 31 -29.37 -37.37 -18.44
C ALA A 31 -30.85 -37.04 -18.68
N GLY A 32 -31.30 -35.84 -18.31
CA GLY A 32 -32.68 -35.38 -18.39
C GLY A 32 -33.35 -35.62 -19.75
N PRO A 33 -32.73 -35.24 -20.89
CA PRO A 33 -33.31 -35.46 -22.21
C PRO A 33 -33.61 -36.95 -22.50
N PHE A 34 -32.70 -37.85 -22.13
CA PHE A 34 -32.88 -39.29 -22.36
C PHE A 34 -33.93 -39.91 -21.43
N VAL A 35 -33.96 -39.47 -20.17
CA VAL A 35 -34.99 -39.91 -19.21
C VAL A 35 -36.36 -39.43 -19.68
N ALA A 36 -36.47 -38.20 -20.16
CA ALA A 36 -37.72 -37.66 -20.68
C ALA A 36 -38.20 -38.43 -21.92
N LEU A 37 -37.31 -38.76 -22.87
CA LEU A 37 -37.64 -39.61 -24.02
C LEU A 37 -38.14 -40.99 -23.60
N GLY A 38 -37.47 -41.64 -22.64
CA GLY A 38 -37.89 -42.94 -22.12
C GLY A 38 -39.25 -42.92 -21.41
N LEU A 39 -39.64 -41.77 -20.83
CA LEU A 39 -40.93 -41.55 -20.20
C LEU A 39 -42.00 -41.03 -21.18
N GLY A 40 -41.67 -40.84 -22.46
CA GLY A 40 -42.59 -40.27 -23.46
C GLY A 40 -42.86 -38.77 -23.27
N TRP A 41 -42.04 -38.06 -22.49
CA TRP A 41 -42.14 -36.63 -22.26
C TRP A 41 -41.40 -35.84 -23.35
N THR A 42 -41.95 -35.87 -24.56
CA THR A 42 -41.32 -35.31 -25.77
C THR A 42 -41.16 -33.80 -25.71
N SER A 43 -42.09 -33.08 -25.09
CA SER A 43 -42.03 -31.62 -24.86
C SER A 43 -40.86 -31.17 -23.97
N TYR A 44 -40.15 -32.08 -23.31
CA TYR A 44 -38.91 -31.75 -22.62
C TYR A 44 -37.73 -31.55 -23.60
N VAL A 45 -37.71 -32.34 -24.68
CA VAL A 45 -36.65 -32.31 -25.71
C VAL A 45 -36.94 -31.24 -26.75
N ASP A 46 -38.20 -31.10 -27.15
CA ASP A 46 -38.64 -30.06 -28.09
C ASP A 46 -38.81 -28.69 -27.44
N GLY A 47 -39.01 -28.67 -26.11
CA GLY A 47 -39.32 -27.46 -25.37
C GLY A 47 -38.14 -26.85 -24.61
N TRP A 48 -38.42 -25.71 -23.98
CA TRP A 48 -37.41 -24.88 -23.32
C TRP A 48 -36.89 -25.43 -22.00
N VAL A 49 -37.56 -26.42 -21.41
CA VAL A 49 -37.23 -26.90 -20.06
C VAL A 49 -35.83 -27.53 -20.02
N GLY A 50 -35.50 -28.40 -20.97
CA GLY A 50 -34.17 -29.01 -21.07
C GLY A 50 -33.07 -27.97 -21.33
N ILE A 51 -33.36 -26.99 -22.20
CA ILE A 51 -32.44 -25.90 -22.56
C ILE A 51 -32.16 -24.99 -21.34
N LEU A 52 -33.21 -24.60 -20.61
CA LEU A 52 -33.07 -23.76 -19.41
C LEU A 52 -32.29 -24.48 -18.30
N LEU A 53 -32.52 -25.78 -18.12
CA LEU A 53 -31.73 -26.59 -17.19
C LEU A 53 -30.26 -26.66 -17.61
N ALA A 54 -29.99 -26.87 -18.90
CA ALA A 54 -28.64 -26.88 -19.45
C ALA A 54 -27.92 -25.53 -19.30
N VAL A 55 -28.63 -24.42 -19.52
CA VAL A 55 -28.11 -23.06 -19.28
C VAL A 55 -27.78 -22.84 -17.81
N ALA A 56 -28.67 -23.22 -16.90
CA ALA A 56 -28.43 -23.10 -15.46
C ALA A 56 -27.25 -23.97 -15.00
N ALA A 57 -27.20 -25.23 -15.46
CA ALA A 57 -26.11 -26.16 -15.17
C ALA A 57 -24.77 -25.63 -15.70
N ALA A 58 -24.73 -25.11 -16.93
CA ALA A 58 -23.54 -24.54 -17.52
C ALA A 58 -23.07 -23.27 -16.80
N HIS A 59 -23.99 -22.39 -16.39
CA HIS A 59 -23.65 -21.20 -15.59
C HIS A 59 -22.99 -21.60 -14.26
N VAL A 60 -23.58 -22.57 -13.55
CA VAL A 60 -23.05 -23.06 -12.28
C VAL A 60 -21.71 -23.79 -12.47
N ALA A 61 -21.58 -24.58 -13.55
CA ALA A 61 -20.34 -25.25 -13.92
C ALA A 61 -19.23 -24.22 -14.18
N GLY A 62 -19.49 -23.21 -15.01
CA GLY A 62 -18.54 -22.12 -15.27
C GLY A 62 -18.18 -21.32 -14.01
N ALA A 63 -19.14 -21.12 -13.11
CA ALA A 63 -18.93 -20.41 -11.86
C ALA A 63 -18.01 -21.19 -10.89
N TRP A 64 -18.26 -22.49 -10.70
CA TRP A 64 -17.73 -23.23 -9.55
C TRP A 64 -16.73 -24.34 -9.90
N LEU A 65 -16.68 -24.81 -11.15
CA LEU A 65 -15.75 -25.85 -11.59
C LEU A 65 -14.48 -25.25 -12.22
N PRO A 66 -13.37 -26.02 -12.28
CA PRO A 66 -12.20 -25.65 -13.07
C PRO A 66 -12.56 -25.43 -14.55
N ARG A 67 -11.87 -24.53 -15.25
CA ARG A 67 -12.18 -24.19 -16.66
C ARG A 67 -12.23 -25.40 -17.58
N SER A 68 -11.27 -26.32 -17.47
CA SER A 68 -11.24 -27.55 -18.26
C SER A 68 -12.46 -28.44 -18.01
N VAL A 69 -12.88 -28.57 -16.75
CA VAL A 69 -14.06 -29.36 -16.35
C VAL A 69 -15.34 -28.66 -16.80
N ALA A 70 -15.44 -27.34 -16.66
CA ALA A 70 -16.60 -26.58 -17.12
C ALA A 70 -16.78 -26.67 -18.64
N VAL A 71 -15.68 -26.58 -19.41
CA VAL A 71 -15.70 -26.78 -20.88
C VAL A 71 -16.16 -28.20 -21.22
N ALA A 72 -15.63 -29.22 -20.53
CA ALA A 72 -16.08 -30.59 -20.71
C ALA A 72 -17.58 -30.75 -20.40
N CYS A 73 -18.07 -30.19 -19.30
CA CYS A 73 -19.49 -30.20 -18.95
C CYS A 73 -20.37 -29.55 -20.03
N VAL A 74 -19.96 -28.40 -20.57
CA VAL A 74 -20.66 -27.72 -21.67
C VAL A 74 -20.71 -28.62 -22.90
N LEU A 75 -19.55 -29.14 -23.34
CA LEU A 75 -19.47 -30.00 -24.53
C LEU A 75 -20.33 -31.26 -24.37
N THR A 76 -20.26 -31.93 -23.23
CA THR A 76 -21.06 -33.13 -22.96
C THR A 76 -22.56 -32.81 -22.94
N THR A 77 -22.96 -31.66 -22.38
CA THR A 77 -24.37 -31.25 -22.35
C THR A 77 -24.89 -30.90 -23.75
N VAL A 78 -24.07 -30.21 -24.56
CA VAL A 78 -24.37 -29.90 -25.97
C VAL A 78 -24.55 -31.21 -26.75
N VAL A 79 -23.60 -32.14 -26.64
CA VAL A 79 -23.69 -33.44 -27.34
C VAL A 79 -24.92 -34.22 -26.88
N ALA A 80 -25.23 -34.24 -25.58
CA ALA A 80 -26.40 -34.94 -25.06
C ALA A 80 -27.72 -34.40 -25.63
N LEU A 81 -27.87 -33.08 -25.69
CA LEU A 81 -29.06 -32.44 -26.28
C LEU A 81 -29.16 -32.68 -27.78
N VAL A 82 -28.03 -32.61 -28.50
CA VAL A 82 -27.98 -32.91 -29.94
C VAL A 82 -28.40 -34.36 -30.21
N VAL A 83 -27.84 -35.32 -29.48
CA VAL A 83 -28.17 -36.74 -29.65
C VAL A 83 -29.62 -37.03 -29.25
N ALA A 84 -30.11 -36.45 -28.15
CA ALA A 84 -31.50 -36.62 -27.74
C ALA A 84 -32.49 -36.05 -28.79
N GLY A 85 -32.20 -34.87 -29.36
CA GLY A 85 -32.99 -34.29 -30.45
C GLY A 85 -33.00 -35.17 -31.70
N GLN A 86 -31.86 -35.75 -32.07
CA GLN A 86 -31.77 -36.72 -33.18
C GLN A 86 -32.63 -37.96 -32.96
N VAL A 87 -32.58 -38.53 -31.75
CA VAL A 87 -33.35 -39.73 -31.40
C VAL A 87 -34.85 -39.44 -31.42
N HIS A 88 -35.27 -38.20 -31.11
CA HIS A 88 -36.68 -37.83 -31.09
C HIS A 88 -37.32 -37.76 -32.49
N GLY A 89 -36.53 -37.52 -33.55
CA GLY A 89 -36.97 -37.67 -34.94
C GLY A 89 -37.60 -36.44 -35.60
N VAL A 90 -37.44 -35.24 -35.04
CA VAL A 90 -37.82 -33.98 -35.72
C VAL A 90 -36.68 -33.54 -36.66
N ALA A 91 -36.98 -32.69 -37.65
CA ALA A 91 -36.04 -32.12 -38.63
C ALA A 91 -34.88 -31.33 -37.99
N PHE A 92 -33.96 -32.04 -37.33
CA PHE A 92 -32.84 -31.49 -36.60
C PHE A 92 -31.68 -31.23 -37.56
N HIS A 93 -31.26 -29.96 -37.62
CA HIS A 93 -30.18 -29.52 -38.48
C HIS A 93 -28.86 -29.62 -37.71
N TRP A 94 -28.07 -30.65 -38.05
CA TRP A 94 -26.81 -31.00 -37.35
C TRP A 94 -25.88 -29.81 -37.10
N VAL A 95 -25.84 -28.86 -38.03
CA VAL A 95 -24.98 -27.67 -37.93
C VAL A 95 -25.64 -26.58 -37.08
N ASP A 96 -26.88 -26.21 -37.41
CA ASP A 96 -27.55 -25.05 -36.81
C ASP A 96 -27.90 -25.29 -35.33
N ASP A 97 -28.41 -26.47 -34.99
CA ASP A 97 -28.78 -26.82 -33.61
C ASP A 97 -27.56 -27.03 -32.71
N THR A 98 -26.48 -27.62 -33.24
CA THR A 98 -25.22 -27.75 -32.51
C THR A 98 -24.60 -26.38 -32.25
N ALA A 99 -24.62 -25.48 -33.25
CA ALA A 99 -24.14 -24.11 -33.10
C ALA A 99 -24.99 -23.35 -32.06
N PHE A 100 -26.32 -23.48 -32.11
CA PHE A 100 -27.23 -22.88 -31.14
C PHE A 100 -26.91 -23.34 -29.71
N TYR A 101 -26.85 -24.65 -29.45
CA TYR A 101 -26.55 -25.17 -28.12
C TYR A 101 -25.15 -24.77 -27.63
N ALA A 102 -24.14 -24.80 -28.51
CA ALA A 102 -22.78 -24.38 -28.16
C ALA A 102 -22.72 -22.91 -27.73
N VAL A 103 -23.42 -22.02 -28.44
CA VAL A 103 -23.48 -20.59 -28.12
C VAL A 103 -24.25 -20.33 -26.83
N VAL A 104 -25.44 -20.92 -26.67
CA VAL A 104 -26.32 -20.68 -25.52
C VAL A 104 -25.72 -21.25 -24.23
N ILE A 105 -25.26 -22.50 -24.25
CA ILE A 105 -24.72 -23.21 -23.08
C ILE A 105 -23.30 -22.73 -22.79
N GLY A 106 -22.47 -22.55 -23.82
CA GLY A 106 -21.11 -22.00 -23.69
C GLY A 106 -21.12 -20.56 -23.18
N GLY A 107 -22.01 -19.71 -23.69
CA GLY A 107 -22.20 -18.34 -23.20
C GLY A 107 -22.60 -18.29 -21.73
N ALA A 108 -23.48 -19.18 -21.29
CA ALA A 108 -23.88 -19.30 -19.89
C ALA A 108 -22.70 -19.67 -18.98
N ALA A 109 -21.85 -20.62 -19.40
CA ALA A 109 -20.65 -21.02 -18.67
C ALA A 109 -19.60 -19.90 -18.60
N VAL A 110 -19.39 -19.17 -19.70
CA VAL A 110 -18.52 -17.99 -19.72
C VAL A 110 -19.05 -16.91 -18.77
N ALA A 111 -20.36 -16.67 -18.74
CA ALA A 111 -20.98 -15.73 -17.81
C ALA A 111 -20.77 -16.16 -16.35
N GLY A 112 -20.95 -17.45 -16.03
CA GLY A 112 -20.67 -18.00 -14.71
C GLY A 112 -19.22 -17.81 -14.29
N ALA A 113 -18.28 -18.12 -15.18
CA ALA A 113 -16.85 -17.93 -14.96
C ALA A 113 -16.48 -16.45 -14.78
N ALA A 114 -17.11 -15.55 -15.54
CA ALA A 114 -16.91 -14.11 -15.45
C ALA A 114 -17.38 -13.55 -14.09
N VAL A 115 -18.52 -14.02 -13.57
CA VAL A 115 -19.03 -13.61 -12.25
C VAL A 115 -18.07 -14.05 -11.14
N THR A 116 -17.55 -15.28 -11.19
CA THR A 116 -16.70 -15.80 -10.10
C THR A 116 -15.25 -15.34 -10.19
N THR A 117 -14.69 -15.19 -11.39
CA THR A 117 -13.39 -14.53 -11.57
C THR A 117 -13.45 -13.10 -11.05
N ARG A 118 -14.53 -12.36 -11.34
CA ARG A 118 -14.72 -10.99 -10.82
C ARG A 118 -14.87 -10.93 -9.31
N ALA A 119 -15.62 -11.84 -8.69
CA ALA A 119 -15.73 -11.91 -7.23
C ALA A 119 -14.36 -12.16 -6.56
N ARG A 120 -13.53 -13.04 -7.14
CA ARG A 120 -12.16 -13.28 -6.67
C ARG A 120 -11.25 -12.07 -6.89
N GLN A 121 -11.44 -11.34 -7.99
CA GLN A 121 -10.64 -10.17 -8.35
C GLN A 121 -10.94 -8.99 -7.42
N VAL A 122 -12.20 -8.77 -7.06
CA VAL A 122 -12.60 -7.78 -6.04
C VAL A 122 -11.95 -8.11 -4.70
N HIS A 123 -11.99 -9.38 -4.28
CA HIS A 123 -11.40 -9.76 -3.00
C HIS A 123 -9.86 -9.67 -3.01
N ARG A 124 -9.23 -9.98 -4.16
CA ARG A 124 -7.79 -9.79 -4.35
C ARG A 124 -7.40 -8.31 -4.34
N LEU A 125 -8.18 -7.45 -4.99
CA LEU A 125 -7.98 -6.00 -4.97
C LEU A 125 -8.14 -5.45 -3.55
N GLN A 126 -9.15 -5.89 -2.79
CA GLN A 126 -9.32 -5.51 -1.39
C GLN A 126 -8.11 -5.92 -0.53
N ARG A 127 -7.58 -7.14 -0.72
CA ARG A 127 -6.36 -7.58 -0.02
C ARG A 127 -5.13 -6.77 -0.40
N LEU A 128 -4.89 -6.57 -1.70
CA LEU A 128 -3.77 -5.77 -2.18
C LEU A 128 -3.88 -4.32 -1.71
N GLN A 129 -5.08 -3.75 -1.62
CA GLN A 129 -5.30 -2.43 -1.07
C GLN A 129 -4.99 -2.38 0.43
N ALA A 130 -5.36 -3.41 1.19
CA ALA A 130 -5.00 -3.49 2.61
C ALA A 130 -3.47 -3.60 2.80
N GLU A 131 -2.81 -4.47 2.03
CA GLU A 131 -1.36 -4.64 2.06
C GLU A 131 -0.62 -3.36 1.65
N LEU A 132 -1.03 -2.70 0.56
CA LEU A 132 -0.46 -1.42 0.14
C LEU A 132 -0.75 -0.31 1.15
N ALA A 133 -1.93 -0.29 1.78
CA ALA A 133 -2.25 0.71 2.78
C ALA A 133 -1.34 0.60 4.01
N GLU A 134 -1.04 -0.63 4.46
CA GLU A 134 -0.08 -0.90 5.53
C GLU A 134 1.34 -0.51 5.12
N GLN A 135 1.79 -0.89 3.91
CA GLN A 135 3.13 -0.55 3.41
C GLN A 135 3.32 0.97 3.34
N HIS A 136 2.37 1.68 2.74
CA HIS A 136 2.43 3.13 2.63
C HIS A 136 2.34 3.80 4.00
N GLU A 137 1.69 3.18 4.99
CA GLU A 137 1.64 3.73 6.36
C GLU A 137 3.00 3.57 7.04
N MET A 138 3.66 2.43 6.82
CA MET A 138 5.02 2.21 7.28
C MET A 138 6.00 3.20 6.61
N GLU A 139 5.93 3.36 5.30
CA GLU A 139 6.77 4.31 4.56
C GLU A 139 6.53 5.75 4.99
N ALA A 140 5.27 6.17 5.18
CA ALA A 140 4.95 7.51 5.68
C ALA A 140 5.49 7.73 7.11
N ARG A 141 5.40 6.72 7.99
CA ARG A 141 5.96 6.78 9.34
C ARG A 141 7.49 6.88 9.29
N LEU A 142 8.15 6.07 8.47
CA LEU A 142 9.60 6.09 8.29
C LEU A 142 10.09 7.42 7.70
N ALA A 143 9.42 7.95 6.68
CA ALA A 143 9.74 9.25 6.08
C ALA A 143 9.54 10.40 7.08
N THR A 144 8.49 10.33 7.91
CA THR A 144 8.26 11.32 8.97
C THR A 144 9.38 11.26 10.02
N LEU A 145 9.77 10.05 10.44
CA LEU A 145 10.87 9.85 11.39
C LEU A 145 12.22 10.29 10.83
N ASP A 146 12.50 10.02 9.55
CA ASP A 146 13.75 10.40 8.89
C ASP A 146 13.85 11.93 8.71
N GLU A 147 12.77 12.58 8.27
CA GLU A 147 12.72 14.03 8.16
C GLU A 147 12.78 14.71 9.54
N GLN A 148 12.13 14.13 10.56
CA GLN A 148 12.25 14.58 11.95
C GLN A 148 13.70 14.51 12.43
N ASN A 149 14.38 13.38 12.21
CA ASN A 149 15.75 13.19 12.64
C ASN A 149 16.71 14.15 11.90
N ARG A 150 16.49 14.37 10.61
CA ARG A 150 17.27 15.31 9.79
C ARG A 150 17.15 16.75 10.32
N VAL A 151 15.92 17.24 10.52
CA VAL A 151 15.67 18.60 11.03
C VAL A 151 16.23 18.75 12.44
N HIS A 152 16.01 17.76 13.30
CA HIS A 152 16.49 17.79 14.68
C HIS A 152 18.03 17.85 14.74
N LEU A 153 18.72 17.04 13.93
CA LEU A 153 20.19 17.06 13.86
C LEU A 153 20.74 18.37 13.28
N GLU A 154 20.12 18.92 12.24
CA GLU A 154 20.57 20.17 11.61
C GLU A 154 20.44 21.37 12.56
N VAL A 155 19.28 21.49 13.20
CA VAL A 155 18.99 22.57 14.17
C VAL A 155 19.87 22.44 15.40
N HIS A 156 19.99 21.22 15.92
CA HIS A 156 20.75 20.96 17.13
C HIS A 156 22.25 21.17 16.96
N THR A 157 22.85 20.71 15.85
CA THR A 157 24.29 20.86 15.61
C THR A 157 24.70 22.33 15.57
N ARG A 158 23.96 23.15 14.80
CA ARG A 158 24.28 24.59 14.64
C ARG A 158 24.07 25.39 15.93
N LEU A 159 22.98 25.14 16.66
CA LEU A 159 22.70 25.84 17.91
C LEU A 159 23.66 25.41 19.02
N SER A 160 23.93 24.10 19.15
CA SER A 160 24.82 23.56 20.17
C SER A 160 26.25 24.06 20.02
N GLU A 161 26.77 24.19 18.79
CA GLU A 161 28.11 24.71 18.56
C GLU A 161 28.27 26.15 19.09
N ARG A 162 27.30 27.03 18.79
CA ARG A 162 27.32 28.42 19.24
C ARG A 162 27.10 28.56 20.75
N ILE A 163 26.17 27.80 21.33
CA ILE A 163 25.92 27.84 22.79
C ILE A 163 27.13 27.28 23.55
N ALA A 164 27.81 26.26 23.02
CA ALA A 164 29.08 25.77 23.58
C ALA A 164 30.18 26.83 23.53
N GLY A 165 30.25 27.62 22.45
CA GLY A 165 31.15 28.78 22.36
C GLY A 165 30.89 29.82 23.46
N ILE A 166 29.62 30.13 23.73
CA ILE A 166 29.20 31.04 24.81
C ILE A 166 29.65 30.50 26.17
N ALA A 167 29.37 29.22 26.46
CA ALA A 167 29.74 28.59 27.73
C ALA A 167 31.26 28.62 27.96
N VAL A 168 32.05 28.23 26.95
CA VAL A 168 33.52 28.20 27.04
C VAL A 168 34.10 29.61 27.24
N ARG A 169 33.59 30.62 26.53
CA ARG A 169 34.07 32.01 26.72
C ARG A 169 33.65 32.60 28.05
N ALA A 170 32.44 32.32 28.52
CA ALA A 170 32.00 32.77 29.84
C ALA A 170 32.86 32.17 30.95
N GLU A 171 33.15 30.86 30.88
CA GLU A 171 34.02 30.18 31.84
C GLU A 171 35.47 30.70 31.79
N GLY A 172 36.01 30.92 30.59
CA GLY A 172 37.34 31.50 30.41
C GLY A 172 37.44 32.91 30.99
N ALA A 173 36.47 33.77 30.68
CA ALA A 173 36.41 35.13 31.19
C ALA A 173 36.22 35.17 32.72
N ARG A 174 35.48 34.22 33.30
CA ARG A 174 35.24 34.13 34.74
C ARG A 174 36.54 33.97 35.54
N ARG A 175 37.48 33.14 35.06
CA ARG A 175 38.74 32.85 35.75
C ARG A 175 39.68 34.04 35.86
N VAL A 176 39.59 34.98 34.92
CA VAL A 176 40.40 36.22 34.88
C VAL A 176 39.58 37.48 35.17
N ALA A 177 38.29 37.33 35.52
CA ALA A 177 37.34 38.42 35.70
C ALA A 177 37.33 39.41 34.51
N ASP A 178 37.42 38.87 33.28
CA ASP A 178 37.51 39.67 32.06
C ASP A 178 36.14 40.26 31.68
N ARG A 179 35.98 41.55 31.97
CA ARG A 179 34.78 42.32 31.64
C ARG A 179 34.62 42.56 30.14
N THR A 180 35.71 42.55 29.37
CA THR A 180 35.69 42.82 27.93
C THR A 180 35.05 41.69 27.11
N ALA A 181 34.88 40.51 27.71
CA ALA A 181 34.19 39.38 27.10
C ALA A 181 32.65 39.50 27.10
N LEU A 182 32.05 40.30 28.00
CA LEU A 182 30.59 40.41 28.14
C LEU A 182 29.87 40.91 26.88
N PRO A 183 30.33 41.96 26.17
CA PRO A 183 29.69 42.41 24.92
C PRO A 183 29.77 41.37 23.80
N VAL A 184 30.86 40.57 23.78
CA VAL A 184 31.04 39.49 22.80
C VAL A 184 30.04 38.36 23.08
N ILE A 185 29.89 37.98 24.34
CA ILE A 185 28.90 36.97 24.76
C ILE A 185 27.48 37.42 24.45
N GLU A 186 27.15 38.69 24.75
CA GLU A 186 25.84 39.25 24.44
C GLU A 186 25.54 39.26 22.93
N ALA A 187 26.52 39.63 22.11
CA ALA A 187 26.39 39.60 20.66
C ALA A 187 26.19 38.17 20.12
N GLU A 188 26.91 37.19 20.66
CA GLU A 188 26.73 35.80 20.27
C GLU A 188 25.38 35.22 20.67
N ALA A 189 24.89 35.52 21.88
CA ALA A 189 23.58 35.11 22.34
C ALA A 189 22.45 35.71 21.47
N ARG A 190 22.60 36.97 21.02
CA ARG A 190 21.68 37.58 20.05
C ARG A 190 21.74 36.90 18.68
N ALA A 191 22.93 36.53 18.20
CA ALA A 191 23.08 35.80 16.95
C ALA A 191 22.40 34.42 17.00
N VAL A 192 22.47 33.72 18.13
CA VAL A 192 21.73 32.46 18.36
C VAL A 192 20.22 32.67 18.27
N LEU A 193 19.69 33.76 18.85
CA LEU A 193 18.26 34.10 18.80
C LEU A 193 17.79 34.45 17.37
N ASP A 194 18.62 35.10 16.56
CA ASP A 194 18.31 35.41 15.17
C ASP A 194 18.32 34.14 14.29
N GLU A 195 19.30 33.26 14.47
CA GLU A 195 19.37 31.97 13.77
C GLU A 195 18.16 31.09 14.10
N LEU A 196 17.77 31.02 15.37
CA LEU A 196 16.56 30.32 15.81
C LEU A 196 15.31 30.87 15.11
N ARG A 197 15.15 32.20 15.05
CA ARG A 197 14.03 32.84 14.35
C ARG A 197 14.01 32.49 12.85
N HIS A 198 15.18 32.43 12.21
CA HIS A 198 15.29 32.07 10.80
C HIS A 198 14.87 30.62 10.54
N VAL A 199 15.38 29.68 11.34
CA VAL A 199 15.01 28.25 11.27
C VAL A 199 13.51 28.05 11.48
N LEU A 200 12.94 28.65 12.52
CA LEU A 200 11.51 28.53 12.83
C LEU A 200 10.63 29.15 11.73
N GLY A 201 11.10 30.22 11.09
CA GLY A 201 10.44 30.82 9.93
C GLY A 201 10.38 29.86 8.72
N SER A 202 11.48 29.15 8.45
CA SER A 202 11.54 28.17 7.36
C SER A 202 10.63 26.96 7.59
N MET A 203 10.44 26.54 8.85
CA MET A 203 9.54 25.44 9.22
C MET A 203 8.07 25.79 8.96
N ARG A 204 7.66 27.06 9.14
CA ARG A 204 6.27 27.52 8.92
C ARG A 204 5.91 27.71 7.44
N ALA A 205 6.88 28.08 6.60
CA ALA A 205 6.63 28.40 5.19
C ALA A 205 6.44 27.16 4.28
N SER A 206 6.74 25.96 4.77
CA SER A 206 6.73 24.71 3.97
C SER A 206 5.41 23.94 3.98
N VAL A 207 4.31 24.54 4.45
CA VAL A 207 2.98 23.91 4.42
C VAL A 207 2.44 23.95 2.99
N PRO A 208 2.20 22.80 2.33
CA PRO A 208 1.75 22.78 0.95
C PRO A 208 0.35 23.39 0.79
N GLU A 209 0.20 24.16 -0.28
CA GLU A 209 -1.05 24.73 -0.77
C GLU A 209 -2.13 23.65 -1.04
N ALA A 210 -3.39 24.08 -1.03
CA ALA A 210 -4.57 23.22 -1.11
C ALA A 210 -4.52 22.23 -2.29
N PRO A 211 -5.09 21.02 -2.15
CA PRO A 211 -5.03 20.00 -3.19
C PRO A 211 -5.72 20.49 -4.49
N PRO A 212 -5.22 20.06 -5.67
CA PRO A 212 -5.79 20.45 -6.96
C PRO A 212 -7.26 20.05 -7.05
N GLU A 213 -8.06 20.92 -7.66
CA GLU A 213 -9.49 20.68 -7.87
C GLU A 213 -9.74 19.36 -8.62
N PRO A 214 -10.81 18.62 -8.26
CA PRO A 214 -11.13 17.36 -8.90
C PRO A 214 -11.42 17.55 -10.39
N SER A 215 -10.84 16.66 -11.22
CA SER A 215 -11.07 16.64 -12.66
C SER A 215 -12.58 16.53 -12.98
N PRO A 216 -13.07 17.24 -14.01
CA PRO A 216 -14.48 17.22 -14.38
C PRO A 216 -14.92 15.80 -14.77
N PRO A 217 -16.21 15.46 -14.55
CA PRO A 217 -16.73 14.13 -14.83
C PRO A 217 -16.56 13.76 -16.31
N PRO A 218 -16.28 12.48 -16.63
CA PRO A 218 -16.08 12.06 -18.01
C PRO A 218 -17.35 12.29 -18.84
N GLY A 219 -17.17 12.85 -20.04
CA GLY A 219 -18.24 13.11 -21.00
C GLY A 219 -18.90 11.85 -21.58
N PRO A 220 -19.94 12.00 -22.41
CA PRO A 220 -20.74 10.88 -22.91
C PRO A 220 -19.90 9.85 -23.68
N ALA A 221 -20.19 8.56 -23.44
CA ALA A 221 -19.43 7.44 -23.99
C ALA A 221 -19.48 7.40 -25.53
N ARG A 222 -18.32 7.57 -26.17
CA ARG A 222 -18.15 7.43 -27.63
C ARG A 222 -18.19 5.94 -28.04
N PRO A 223 -18.62 5.61 -29.28
CA PRO A 223 -18.57 4.23 -29.77
C PRO A 223 -17.13 3.72 -29.74
N THR A 224 -16.92 2.55 -29.14
CA THR A 224 -15.60 1.93 -29.04
C THR A 224 -15.36 0.97 -30.19
N VAL A 225 -14.10 0.69 -30.52
CA VAL A 225 -13.68 -0.31 -31.55
C VAL A 225 -14.41 -1.65 -31.37
N LEU A 226 -14.68 -2.03 -30.12
CA LEU A 226 -15.39 -3.25 -29.76
C LEU A 226 -16.89 -3.24 -30.14
N ASP A 227 -17.52 -2.07 -30.21
CA ASP A 227 -18.92 -1.95 -30.64
C ASP A 227 -19.04 -2.11 -32.16
N VAL A 228 -18.08 -1.57 -32.91
CA VAL A 228 -17.97 -1.77 -34.37
C VAL A 228 -17.67 -3.23 -34.67
N ALA A 229 -16.70 -3.83 -33.97
CA ALA A 229 -16.35 -5.24 -34.16
C ALA A 229 -17.54 -6.19 -33.90
N LEU A 230 -18.32 -5.96 -32.84
CA LEU A 230 -19.52 -6.77 -32.59
C LEU A 230 -20.58 -6.59 -33.68
N THR A 231 -20.80 -5.35 -34.12
CA THR A 231 -21.77 -5.04 -35.18
C THR A 231 -21.41 -5.78 -36.47
N VAL A 232 -20.14 -5.73 -36.87
CA VAL A 232 -19.61 -6.45 -38.03
C VAL A 232 -19.78 -7.95 -37.83
N ALA A 233 -19.38 -8.50 -36.67
CA ALA A 233 -19.49 -9.93 -36.40
C ALA A 233 -20.92 -10.47 -36.51
N ILE A 234 -21.91 -9.77 -35.94
CA ILE A 234 -23.31 -10.17 -36.00
C ILE A 234 -23.85 -10.05 -37.44
N GLY A 235 -23.55 -8.95 -38.12
CA GLY A 235 -23.94 -8.75 -39.52
C GLY A 235 -23.36 -9.82 -40.46
N THR A 236 -22.08 -10.16 -40.29
CA THR A 236 -21.42 -11.21 -41.09
C THR A 236 -21.97 -12.60 -40.78
N ALA A 237 -22.28 -12.91 -39.52
CA ALA A 237 -22.86 -14.18 -39.13
C ALA A 237 -24.26 -14.35 -39.74
N LEU A 238 -25.10 -13.31 -39.65
CA LEU A 238 -26.42 -13.28 -40.29
C LEU A 238 -26.35 -13.45 -41.81
N ALA A 239 -25.43 -12.75 -42.47
CA ALA A 239 -25.26 -12.84 -43.92
C ALA A 239 -24.75 -14.23 -44.36
N ALA A 240 -23.86 -14.84 -43.59
CA ALA A 240 -23.36 -16.18 -43.86
C ALA A 240 -24.45 -17.25 -43.66
N GLU A 241 -25.21 -17.16 -42.56
CA GLU A 241 -26.26 -18.13 -42.23
C GLU A 241 -27.41 -18.11 -43.23
N THR A 242 -27.85 -16.90 -43.63
CA THR A 242 -28.87 -16.74 -44.69
C THR A 242 -28.41 -17.26 -46.05
N ALA A 243 -27.11 -17.43 -46.29
CA ALA A 243 -26.58 -18.01 -47.54
C ALA A 243 -26.55 -19.55 -47.52
N VAL A 244 -26.57 -20.18 -46.33
CA VAL A 244 -26.39 -21.64 -46.16
C VAL A 244 -27.70 -22.35 -45.83
N ILE A 245 -28.72 -21.62 -45.33
CA ILE A 245 -29.97 -22.22 -44.89
C ILE A 245 -30.70 -22.96 -46.03
N ALA A 246 -31.24 -24.14 -45.73
CA ALA A 246 -31.74 -25.09 -46.74
C ALA A 246 -32.96 -24.59 -47.55
N ARG A 247 -33.70 -23.61 -47.01
CA ARG A 247 -34.80 -22.92 -47.69
C ARG A 247 -34.59 -21.42 -47.59
N THR A 248 -33.97 -20.84 -48.60
CA THR A 248 -33.82 -19.38 -48.73
C THR A 248 -35.01 -18.78 -49.45
N GLU A 249 -35.55 -17.69 -48.91
CA GLU A 249 -36.55 -16.88 -49.58
C GLU A 249 -35.89 -15.60 -50.12
N GLY A 250 -36.17 -15.28 -51.39
CA GLY A 250 -35.61 -14.12 -52.08
C GLY A 250 -34.15 -14.27 -52.52
N ALA A 251 -33.57 -13.18 -53.01
CA ALA A 251 -32.20 -13.17 -53.54
C ALA A 251 -31.14 -13.15 -52.43
N ALA A 252 -30.06 -13.94 -52.58
CA ALA A 252 -28.98 -14.03 -51.60
C ALA A 252 -28.33 -12.67 -51.26
N ILE A 253 -28.15 -11.80 -52.27
CA ILE A 253 -27.60 -10.45 -52.07
C ILE A 253 -28.55 -9.58 -51.23
N SER A 254 -29.86 -9.72 -51.43
CA SER A 254 -30.87 -9.00 -50.65
C SER A 254 -30.92 -9.48 -49.20
N ASN A 255 -30.79 -10.79 -48.96
CA ASN A 255 -30.65 -11.36 -47.61
C ASN A 255 -29.38 -10.85 -46.89
N ALA A 256 -28.24 -10.87 -47.57
CA ALA A 256 -26.99 -10.35 -47.01
C ALA A 256 -27.06 -8.84 -46.71
N ALA A 257 -27.69 -8.05 -47.59
CA ALA A 257 -27.91 -6.63 -47.37
C ALA A 257 -28.84 -6.39 -46.16
N ALA A 258 -29.96 -7.12 -46.06
CA ALA A 258 -30.88 -7.03 -44.93
C ALA A 258 -30.20 -7.37 -43.60
N ALA A 259 -29.36 -8.42 -43.58
CA ALA A 259 -28.56 -8.82 -42.42
C ALA A 259 -27.64 -7.69 -41.91
N VAL A 260 -26.90 -7.05 -42.83
CA VAL A 260 -26.00 -5.95 -42.50
C VAL A 260 -26.77 -4.72 -41.99
N VAL A 261 -27.88 -4.37 -42.66
CA VAL A 261 -28.72 -3.23 -42.27
C VAL A 261 -29.40 -3.47 -40.92
N ALA A 262 -29.81 -4.70 -40.62
CA ALA A 262 -30.41 -5.06 -39.33
C ALA A 262 -29.39 -4.97 -38.17
N ALA A 263 -28.11 -5.29 -38.42
CA ALA A 263 -27.06 -5.20 -37.41
C ALA A 263 -26.53 -3.77 -37.21
N ALA A 264 -26.50 -2.93 -38.26
CA ALA A 264 -25.88 -1.60 -38.26
C ALA A 264 -26.27 -0.67 -37.08
N PRO A 265 -27.54 -0.63 -36.60
CA PRO A 265 -27.93 0.18 -35.45
C PRO A 265 -27.17 -0.13 -34.16
N LEU A 266 -26.58 -1.32 -34.02
CA LEU A 266 -25.80 -1.73 -32.84
C LEU A 266 -24.55 -0.85 -32.58
N VAL A 267 -24.08 -0.07 -33.56
CA VAL A 267 -23.01 0.92 -33.32
C VAL A 267 -23.44 1.97 -32.28
N LEU A 268 -24.73 2.28 -32.21
CA LEU A 268 -25.30 3.27 -31.29
C LEU A 268 -25.78 2.65 -29.96
N ARG A 269 -25.51 1.36 -29.73
CA ARG A 269 -26.05 0.59 -28.60
C ARG A 269 -25.74 1.15 -27.21
N ARG A 270 -24.62 1.89 -27.05
CA ARG A 270 -24.23 2.47 -25.76
C ARG A 270 -24.78 3.86 -25.51
N SER A 271 -25.06 4.62 -26.58
CA SER A 271 -25.55 6.00 -26.49
C SER A 271 -27.08 6.06 -26.60
N ARG A 272 -27.69 5.17 -27.39
CA ARG A 272 -29.15 5.08 -27.60
C ARG A 272 -29.63 3.62 -27.66
N PRO A 273 -29.55 2.86 -26.54
CA PRO A 273 -29.79 1.41 -26.50
C PRO A 273 -31.18 0.99 -27.01
N ILE A 274 -32.22 1.75 -26.66
CA ILE A 274 -33.60 1.46 -27.06
C ILE A 274 -33.79 1.77 -28.54
N ALA A 275 -33.32 2.91 -29.02
CA ALA A 275 -33.46 3.30 -30.42
C ALA A 275 -32.70 2.36 -31.37
N SER A 276 -31.49 1.90 -30.98
CA SER A 276 -30.75 0.91 -31.75
C SER A 276 -31.50 -0.41 -31.85
N GLY A 277 -32.06 -0.89 -30.73
CA GLY A 277 -32.83 -2.13 -30.70
C GLY A 277 -34.07 -2.04 -31.59
N MET A 278 -34.84 -0.96 -31.44
CA MET A 278 -36.04 -0.72 -32.24
C MET A 278 -35.73 -0.61 -33.73
N ALA A 279 -34.66 0.09 -34.12
CA ALA A 279 -34.26 0.18 -35.53
C ALA A 279 -33.93 -1.20 -36.11
N SER A 280 -33.16 -2.02 -35.39
CA SER A 280 -32.86 -3.40 -35.81
C SER A 280 -34.11 -4.27 -35.97
N MET A 281 -35.08 -4.12 -35.05
CA MET A 281 -36.33 -4.88 -35.10
C MET A 281 -37.27 -4.42 -36.22
N VAL A 282 -37.32 -3.12 -36.51
CA VAL A 282 -38.10 -2.57 -37.63
C VAL A 282 -37.55 -3.10 -38.95
N VAL A 283 -36.22 -3.10 -39.12
CA VAL A 283 -35.59 -3.68 -40.31
C VAL A 283 -35.94 -5.16 -40.41
N ALA A 284 -35.76 -5.93 -39.33
CA ALA A 284 -36.04 -7.36 -39.32
C ALA A 284 -37.50 -7.69 -39.67
N GLY A 285 -38.46 -6.96 -39.08
CA GLY A 285 -39.89 -7.13 -39.37
C GLY A 285 -40.29 -6.69 -40.78
N ALA A 286 -39.67 -5.63 -41.31
CA ALA A 286 -39.95 -5.15 -42.67
C ALA A 286 -39.43 -6.12 -43.74
N THR A 287 -38.30 -6.80 -43.49
CA THR A 287 -37.71 -7.74 -44.44
C THR A 287 -38.32 -9.14 -44.36
N SER A 288 -38.83 -9.53 -43.18
CA SER A 288 -39.32 -10.89 -42.91
C SER A 288 -40.41 -11.45 -43.86
N PRO A 289 -41.32 -10.65 -44.46
CA PRO A 289 -42.32 -11.19 -45.40
C PRO A 289 -41.80 -11.44 -46.81
N TRP A 290 -40.63 -10.91 -47.16
CA TRP A 290 -40.10 -10.87 -48.53
C TRP A 290 -38.77 -11.61 -48.69
N LEU A 291 -38.10 -11.89 -47.58
CA LEU A 291 -36.77 -12.47 -47.47
C LEU A 291 -36.77 -13.51 -46.35
N THR A 292 -35.71 -14.33 -46.28
CA THR A 292 -35.52 -15.30 -45.21
C THR A 292 -35.71 -14.63 -43.84
N PRO A 293 -36.70 -15.04 -43.03
CA PRO A 293 -36.96 -14.45 -41.74
C PRO A 293 -35.73 -14.51 -40.84
N LEU A 294 -35.26 -13.35 -40.33
CA LEU A 294 -34.11 -13.34 -39.43
C LEU A 294 -34.39 -14.14 -38.14
N SER A 295 -35.66 -14.27 -37.74
CA SER A 295 -36.07 -15.10 -36.61
C SER A 295 -35.83 -16.60 -36.80
N SER A 296 -35.69 -17.08 -38.05
CA SER A 296 -35.36 -18.48 -38.34
C SER A 296 -33.84 -18.74 -38.36
N THR A 297 -33.03 -17.73 -38.05
CA THR A 297 -31.56 -17.83 -38.00
C THR A 297 -31.06 -17.74 -36.56
N VAL A 298 -30.09 -18.56 -36.20
CA VAL A 298 -29.37 -18.54 -34.92
C VAL A 298 -28.74 -17.16 -34.69
N ALA A 299 -28.16 -16.54 -35.71
CA ALA A 299 -27.58 -15.21 -35.60
C ALA A 299 -28.64 -14.11 -35.41
N GLY A 300 -29.87 -14.29 -35.89
CA GLY A 300 -30.99 -13.38 -35.63
C GLY A 300 -31.53 -13.52 -34.21
N VAL A 301 -31.61 -14.74 -33.69
CA VAL A 301 -31.89 -15.00 -32.27
C VAL A 301 -30.81 -14.37 -31.38
N ALA A 302 -29.54 -14.49 -31.77
CA ALA A 302 -28.42 -13.85 -31.08
C ALA A 302 -28.50 -12.31 -31.14
N LEU A 303 -28.90 -11.73 -32.28
CA LEU A 303 -29.13 -10.29 -32.42
C LEU A 303 -30.18 -9.79 -31.41
N VAL A 304 -31.32 -10.47 -31.30
CA VAL A 304 -32.37 -10.15 -30.32
C VAL A 304 -31.85 -10.24 -28.88
N GLY A 305 -31.07 -11.28 -28.57
CA GLY A 305 -30.40 -11.41 -27.27
C GLY A 305 -29.43 -10.25 -26.98
N VAL A 306 -28.63 -9.83 -27.96
CA VAL A 306 -27.71 -8.69 -27.84
C VAL A 306 -28.46 -7.38 -27.64
N ILE A 307 -29.59 -7.19 -28.32
CA ILE A 307 -30.46 -6.02 -28.13
C ILE A 307 -31.00 -6.01 -26.70
N ALA A 308 -31.59 -7.11 -26.22
CA ALA A 308 -32.13 -7.20 -24.87
C ALA A 308 -31.06 -6.99 -23.78
N TYR A 309 -29.87 -7.58 -23.95
CA TYR A 309 -28.71 -7.33 -23.10
C TYR A 309 -28.31 -5.84 -23.11
N THR A 310 -28.30 -5.22 -24.28
CA THR A 310 -27.95 -3.81 -24.42
C THR A 310 -28.93 -2.91 -23.69
N VAL A 311 -30.24 -3.18 -23.84
CA VAL A 311 -31.28 -2.43 -23.10
C VAL A 311 -31.06 -2.55 -21.60
N GLY A 312 -30.79 -3.74 -21.07
CA GLY A 312 -30.51 -3.93 -19.64
C GLY A 312 -29.21 -3.29 -19.19
N ALA A 313 -28.16 -3.36 -20.03
CA ALA A 313 -26.85 -2.86 -19.69
C ALA A 313 -26.79 -1.34 -19.72
N TRP A 314 -27.32 -0.68 -20.75
CA TRP A 314 -27.03 0.73 -21.05
C TRP A 314 -28.21 1.68 -20.91
N SER A 315 -29.41 1.21 -20.54
CA SER A 315 -30.54 2.11 -20.31
C SER A 315 -30.45 2.81 -18.95
N ASP A 316 -30.75 4.11 -18.95
CA ASP A 316 -30.77 4.90 -17.72
C ASP A 316 -32.02 4.60 -16.85
N GLY A 317 -31.80 4.41 -15.55
CA GLY A 317 -32.87 4.29 -14.55
C GLY A 317 -33.82 3.12 -14.82
N ARG A 318 -35.12 3.41 -14.92
CA ARG A 318 -36.18 2.41 -15.19
C ARG A 318 -36.55 2.27 -16.67
N ARG A 319 -35.84 2.94 -17.59
CA ARG A 319 -36.13 2.90 -19.04
C ARG A 319 -35.92 1.53 -19.67
N TRP A 320 -35.20 0.62 -18.99
CA TRP A 320 -35.06 -0.77 -19.42
C TRP A 320 -36.39 -1.52 -19.49
N LEU A 321 -37.40 -1.14 -18.69
CA LEU A 321 -38.70 -1.82 -18.63
C LEU A 321 -39.52 -1.58 -19.91
N PRO A 322 -39.80 -0.33 -20.33
CA PRO A 322 -40.45 -0.08 -21.63
C PRO A 322 -39.56 -0.50 -22.81
N GLY A 323 -38.23 -0.38 -22.69
CA GLY A 323 -37.30 -0.84 -23.72
C GLY A 323 -37.38 -2.35 -23.94
N TRP A 324 -37.41 -3.16 -22.87
CA TRP A 324 -37.57 -4.61 -22.98
C TRP A 324 -38.97 -4.99 -23.45
N ALA A 325 -40.02 -4.32 -22.98
CA ALA A 325 -41.38 -4.54 -23.48
C ALA A 325 -41.47 -4.32 -24.99
N ALA A 326 -40.79 -3.30 -25.53
CA ALA A 326 -40.72 -3.06 -26.96
C ALA A 326 -39.94 -4.16 -27.71
N VAL A 327 -38.86 -4.68 -27.11
CA VAL A 327 -38.11 -5.83 -27.66
C VAL A 327 -38.96 -7.11 -27.67
N ALA A 328 -39.70 -7.39 -26.59
CA ALA A 328 -40.59 -8.53 -26.54
C ALA A 328 -41.75 -8.40 -27.54
N ALA A 329 -42.36 -7.21 -27.61
CA ALA A 329 -43.48 -6.94 -28.52
C ALA A 329 -43.07 -7.03 -29.99
N GLY A 330 -41.92 -6.47 -30.37
CA GLY A 330 -41.47 -6.57 -31.76
C GLY A 330 -41.00 -7.99 -32.13
N SER A 331 -40.46 -8.77 -31.19
CA SER A 331 -40.18 -10.20 -31.44
C SER A 331 -41.47 -10.98 -31.70
N ALA A 332 -42.52 -10.72 -30.91
CA ALA A 332 -43.85 -11.30 -31.16
C ALA A 332 -44.46 -10.82 -32.48
N GLY A 333 -44.29 -9.53 -32.81
CA GLY A 333 -44.75 -8.93 -34.06
C GLY A 333 -44.10 -9.50 -35.32
N ILE A 334 -42.78 -9.77 -35.27
CA ILE A 334 -42.06 -10.45 -36.36
C ILE A 334 -42.64 -11.85 -36.59
N GLY A 335 -42.93 -12.60 -35.52
CA GLY A 335 -43.62 -13.89 -35.62
C GLY A 335 -45.01 -13.79 -36.27
N LEU A 336 -45.81 -12.77 -35.92
CA LEU A 336 -47.13 -12.52 -36.51
C LEU A 336 -47.10 -12.19 -38.01
N LEU A 337 -46.03 -11.55 -38.47
CA LEU A 337 -45.86 -11.15 -39.86
C LEU A 337 -45.33 -12.29 -40.75
N ALA A 338 -44.85 -13.40 -40.17
CA ALA A 338 -44.35 -14.58 -40.87
C ALA A 338 -45.36 -15.75 -40.73
N PRO A 339 -46.27 -15.96 -41.71
CA PRO A 339 -47.33 -16.98 -41.59
C PRO A 339 -46.76 -18.40 -41.42
N GLY A 340 -47.24 -19.12 -40.40
CA GLY A 340 -46.83 -20.51 -40.09
C GLY A 340 -45.67 -20.67 -39.12
N GLN A 341 -45.14 -19.58 -38.55
CA GLN A 341 -43.97 -19.58 -37.64
C GLN A 341 -44.31 -19.30 -36.17
N LEU A 342 -45.57 -19.00 -35.84
CA LEU A 342 -46.02 -18.74 -34.47
C LEU A 342 -46.37 -20.02 -33.74
N GLU A 343 -45.36 -20.79 -33.38
CA GLU A 343 -45.51 -21.80 -32.35
C GLU A 343 -45.47 -21.12 -30.97
N PRO A 344 -46.46 -21.32 -30.09
CA PRO A 344 -46.45 -20.76 -28.74
C PRO A 344 -45.16 -21.05 -27.99
N GLU A 345 -44.57 -22.22 -28.24
CA GLU A 345 -43.30 -22.65 -27.67
C GLU A 345 -42.13 -21.79 -28.15
N ALA A 346 -42.03 -21.47 -29.43
CA ALA A 346 -40.98 -20.60 -29.97
C ALA A 346 -41.06 -19.18 -29.36
N LEU A 347 -42.26 -18.64 -29.20
CA LEU A 347 -42.48 -17.34 -28.58
C LEU A 347 -42.05 -17.30 -27.12
N VAL A 348 -42.43 -18.32 -26.33
CA VAL A 348 -42.00 -18.47 -24.93
C VAL A 348 -40.48 -18.49 -24.82
N GLY A 349 -39.83 -19.17 -25.76
CA GLY A 349 -38.38 -19.24 -25.88
C GLY A 349 -37.65 -17.94 -26.09
N VAL A 350 -38.07 -17.20 -27.12
CA VAL A 350 -37.51 -15.90 -27.44
C VAL A 350 -37.72 -14.93 -26.27
N ILE A 351 -38.90 -14.98 -25.63
CA ILE A 351 -39.16 -14.18 -24.43
C ILE A 351 -38.21 -14.59 -23.29
N ALA A 352 -38.05 -15.88 -23.02
CA ALA A 352 -37.14 -16.37 -21.98
C ALA A 352 -35.69 -15.95 -22.25
N LEU A 353 -35.22 -16.05 -23.49
CA LEU A 353 -33.89 -15.60 -23.91
C LEU A 353 -33.71 -14.09 -23.68
N THR A 354 -34.68 -13.27 -24.11
CA THR A 354 -34.60 -11.80 -23.90
C THR A 354 -34.60 -11.44 -22.43
N LEU A 355 -35.36 -12.16 -21.58
CA LEU A 355 -35.36 -11.97 -20.13
C LEU A 355 -33.98 -12.30 -19.52
N VAL A 356 -33.39 -13.44 -19.90
CA VAL A 356 -32.05 -13.82 -19.42
C VAL A 356 -31.01 -12.79 -19.85
N ALA A 357 -31.03 -12.39 -21.13
CA ALA A 357 -30.13 -11.37 -21.65
C ALA A 357 -30.32 -10.00 -20.96
N LEU A 358 -31.57 -9.59 -20.72
CA LEU A 358 -31.91 -8.38 -19.98
C LEU A 358 -31.34 -8.42 -18.56
N VAL A 359 -31.55 -9.52 -17.82
CA VAL A 359 -31.04 -9.69 -16.46
C VAL A 359 -29.51 -9.63 -16.44
N LEU A 360 -28.83 -10.28 -17.39
CA LEU A 360 -27.37 -10.16 -17.56
C LEU A 360 -26.93 -8.71 -17.83
N GLY A 361 -27.70 -7.98 -18.63
CA GLY A 361 -27.50 -6.56 -18.87
C GLY A 361 -27.63 -5.73 -17.58
N LEU A 362 -28.74 -5.89 -16.85
CA LEU A 362 -29.02 -5.19 -15.60
C LEU A 362 -27.94 -5.48 -14.54
N LEU A 363 -27.52 -6.74 -14.40
CA LEU A 363 -26.41 -7.11 -13.54
C LEU A 363 -25.14 -6.35 -13.96
N THR A 364 -24.82 -6.31 -15.25
CA THR A 364 -23.66 -5.57 -15.77
C THR A 364 -23.75 -4.08 -15.45
N ALA A 365 -24.93 -3.46 -15.58
CA ALA A 365 -25.15 -2.06 -15.23
C ALA A 365 -24.92 -1.79 -13.73
N GLN A 366 -25.50 -2.64 -12.87
CA GLN A 366 -25.30 -2.54 -11.42
C GLN A 366 -23.83 -2.74 -11.05
N TRP A 367 -23.13 -3.67 -11.70
CA TRP A 367 -21.71 -3.92 -11.48
C TRP A 367 -20.85 -2.72 -11.83
N ARG A 368 -21.08 -2.09 -12.98
CA ARG A 368 -20.35 -0.88 -13.38
C ARG A 368 -20.57 0.24 -12.37
N THR A 369 -21.81 0.44 -11.94
CA THR A 369 -22.15 1.46 -10.93
C THR A 369 -21.45 1.18 -9.59
N ARG A 370 -21.43 -0.07 -9.12
CA ARG A 370 -20.74 -0.46 -7.88
C ARG A 370 -19.22 -0.28 -8.00
N ALA A 371 -18.63 -0.67 -9.13
CA ALA A 371 -17.21 -0.50 -9.38
C ALA A 371 -16.80 0.98 -9.40
N GLN A 372 -17.61 1.85 -10.01
CA GLN A 372 -17.40 3.29 -9.99
C GLN A 372 -17.46 3.85 -8.57
N ARG A 373 -18.51 3.52 -7.79
CA ARG A 373 -18.63 3.95 -6.39
C ARG A 373 -17.46 3.47 -5.52
N LEU A 374 -16.99 2.24 -5.74
CA LEU A 374 -15.82 1.72 -5.05
C LEU A 374 -14.55 2.50 -5.41
N ALA A 375 -14.36 2.82 -6.69
CA ALA A 375 -13.23 3.63 -7.12
C ALA A 375 -13.28 5.07 -6.55
N GLU A 376 -14.47 5.68 -6.52
CA GLU A 376 -14.71 6.99 -5.91
C GLU A 376 -14.42 6.97 -4.40
N ALA A 377 -14.94 5.98 -3.68
CA ALA A 377 -14.70 5.82 -2.25
C ALA A 377 -13.22 5.61 -1.92
N VAL A 378 -12.51 4.81 -2.72
CA VAL A 378 -11.06 4.63 -2.58
C VAL A 378 -10.35 5.96 -2.80
N ALA A 379 -10.69 6.71 -3.86
CA ALA A 379 -10.07 8.00 -4.14
C ALA A 379 -10.35 9.04 -3.06
N GLU A 380 -11.52 8.99 -2.42
CA GLU A 380 -11.87 9.86 -1.29
C GLU A 380 -11.10 9.51 -0.02
N LEU A 381 -10.98 8.21 0.30
CA LEU A 381 -10.18 7.75 1.43
C LEU A 381 -8.69 8.09 1.27
N THR A 382 -8.14 7.94 0.06
CA THR A 382 -6.75 8.34 -0.23
C THR A 382 -6.56 9.84 0.00
N ARG A 383 -7.48 10.68 -0.51
CA ARG A 383 -7.44 12.14 -0.30
C ARG A 383 -7.56 12.53 1.18
N GLY A 384 -8.49 11.90 1.91
CA GLY A 384 -8.67 12.17 3.35
C GLY A 384 -7.44 11.76 4.18
N ARG A 385 -6.82 10.64 3.83
CA ARG A 385 -5.57 10.17 4.45
C ARG A 385 -4.41 11.13 4.20
N ASP A 386 -4.21 11.59 2.96
CA ASP A 386 -3.13 12.53 2.64
C ASP A 386 -3.30 13.86 3.37
N ALA A 387 -4.54 14.33 3.52
CA ALA A 387 -4.84 15.51 4.32
C ALA A 387 -4.53 15.30 5.82
N ALA A 388 -4.90 14.13 6.37
CA ALA A 388 -4.63 13.80 7.77
C ALA A 388 -3.12 13.70 8.07
N LEU A 389 -2.33 13.05 7.20
CA LEU A 389 -0.88 12.97 7.36
C LEU A 389 -0.24 14.36 7.35
N ARG A 390 -0.64 15.25 6.42
CA ARG A 390 -0.16 16.64 6.39
C ARG A 390 -0.47 17.39 7.69
N LEU A 391 -1.67 17.19 8.25
CA LEU A 391 -2.07 17.84 9.51
C LEU A 391 -1.27 17.33 10.70
N VAL A 392 -1.01 16.01 10.78
CA VAL A 392 -0.16 15.42 11.82
C VAL A 392 1.26 15.97 11.72
N THR A 393 1.85 15.99 10.52
CA THR A 393 3.20 16.55 10.29
C THR A 393 3.25 18.04 10.64
N ALA A 394 2.21 18.82 10.30
CA ALA A 394 2.14 20.24 10.62
C ALA A 394 2.08 20.49 12.14
N ARG A 395 1.24 19.75 12.87
CA ARG A 395 1.13 19.84 14.33
C ARG A 395 2.42 19.48 15.04
N GLU A 396 3.08 18.41 14.61
CA GLU A 396 4.34 17.99 15.21
C GLU A 396 5.46 19.01 14.96
N ARG A 397 5.51 19.61 13.77
CA ARG A 397 6.43 20.71 13.47
C ARG A 397 6.18 21.93 14.35
N GLU A 398 4.92 22.28 14.60
CA GLU A 398 4.56 23.37 15.52
C GLU A 398 4.97 23.06 16.97
N ALA A 399 4.73 21.84 17.43
CA ALA A 399 5.16 21.39 18.76
C ALA A 399 6.69 21.39 18.92
N MET A 400 7.43 20.98 17.88
CA MET A 400 8.90 21.03 17.87
C MET A 400 9.41 22.48 17.87
N ALA A 401 8.80 23.35 17.07
CA ALA A 401 9.10 24.77 17.05
C ALA A 401 8.88 25.43 18.42
N GLY A 402 7.79 25.09 19.12
CA GLY A 402 7.51 25.53 20.49
C GLY A 402 8.59 25.09 21.48
N ARG A 403 8.91 23.78 21.51
CA ARG A 403 9.95 23.22 22.39
C ARG A 403 11.32 23.89 22.19
N LEU A 404 11.74 24.06 20.93
CA LEU A 404 13.01 24.73 20.60
C LEU A 404 13.01 26.21 21.00
N HIS A 405 11.89 26.90 20.79
CA HIS A 405 11.74 28.29 21.20
C HIS A 405 11.83 28.44 22.71
N ASP A 406 11.10 27.64 23.47
CA ASP A 406 11.04 27.76 24.93
C ASP A 406 12.40 27.47 25.57
N THR A 407 13.11 26.41 25.16
CA THR A 407 14.43 26.08 25.71
C THR A 407 15.50 27.10 25.27
N VAL A 408 15.66 27.35 23.97
CA VAL A 408 16.80 28.15 23.47
C VAL A 408 16.57 29.64 23.67
N ALA A 409 15.37 30.14 23.39
CA ALA A 409 15.11 31.58 23.48
C ALA A 409 15.14 32.05 24.94
N HIS A 410 14.61 31.26 25.87
CA HIS A 410 14.66 31.57 27.29
C HIS A 410 16.11 31.64 27.79
N SER A 411 16.92 30.60 27.55
CA SER A 411 18.31 30.57 27.99
C SER A 411 19.13 31.71 27.39
N MET A 412 18.99 32.01 26.10
CA MET A 412 19.73 33.11 25.47
C MET A 412 19.28 34.49 25.95
N THR A 413 18.01 34.65 26.32
CA THR A 413 17.49 35.89 26.93
C THR A 413 18.12 36.12 28.30
N VAL A 414 18.22 35.08 29.13
CA VAL A 414 18.89 35.14 30.43
C VAL A 414 20.38 35.48 30.26
N VAL A 415 21.06 34.86 29.29
CA VAL A 415 22.46 35.18 28.95
C VAL A 415 22.62 36.66 28.55
N CYS A 416 21.77 37.17 27.64
CA CYS A 416 21.80 38.57 27.22
C CYS A 416 21.57 39.52 28.40
N LEU A 417 20.59 39.22 29.27
CA LEU A 417 20.25 40.05 30.42
C LEU A 417 21.42 40.17 31.39
N HIS A 418 22.06 39.05 31.77
CA HIS A 418 23.18 39.05 32.70
C HIS A 418 24.45 39.65 32.10
N ALA A 419 24.75 39.36 30.82
CA ALA A 419 25.88 39.96 30.12
C ALA A 419 25.73 41.49 30.00
N GLY A 420 24.55 41.98 29.63
CA GLY A 420 24.25 43.40 29.52
C GLY A 420 24.24 44.13 30.86
N ALA A 421 23.74 43.50 31.94
CA ALA A 421 23.71 44.09 33.28
C ALA A 421 25.13 44.24 33.87
N ALA A 422 26.01 43.26 33.70
CA ALA A 422 27.40 43.37 34.14
C ALA A 422 28.22 44.37 33.29
N THR A 423 27.87 44.55 32.02
CA THR A 423 28.46 45.60 31.17
C THR A 423 28.12 47.00 31.70
N ARG A 424 26.91 47.20 32.23
CA ARG A 424 26.43 48.45 32.85
C ARG A 424 26.88 48.68 34.29
N ALA A 425 27.59 47.72 34.89
CA ALA A 425 27.98 47.71 36.31
C ALA A 425 26.83 47.52 37.31
N ASP A 426 25.69 47.00 36.86
CA ASP A 426 24.53 46.74 37.71
C ASP A 426 24.67 45.44 38.52
N VAL A 427 25.59 44.54 38.11
CA VAL A 427 25.85 43.24 38.73
C VAL A 427 27.36 42.95 38.70
N GLU A 428 27.88 42.23 39.69
CA GLU A 428 29.28 41.80 39.70
C GLU A 428 29.61 40.92 38.47
N VAL A 429 30.76 41.18 37.86
CA VAL A 429 31.20 40.53 36.62
C VAL A 429 31.35 39.01 36.81
N GLY A 430 31.90 38.57 37.95
CA GLY A 430 32.06 37.15 38.27
C GLY A 430 30.73 36.42 38.37
N ASP A 431 29.75 37.04 39.02
CA ASP A 431 28.39 36.50 39.18
C ASP A 431 27.64 36.43 37.86
N ALA A 432 27.73 37.46 37.03
CA ALA A 432 27.13 37.45 35.70
C ALA A 432 27.75 36.37 34.80
N LEU A 433 29.08 36.23 34.76
CA LEU A 433 29.76 35.22 33.97
C LEU A 433 29.45 33.79 34.46
N ARG A 434 29.31 33.60 35.77
CA ARG A 434 28.86 32.33 36.36
C ARG A 434 27.45 31.97 35.90
N THR A 435 26.49 32.90 36.00
CA THR A 435 25.11 32.66 35.55
C THR A 435 25.02 32.40 34.06
N VAL A 436 25.80 33.13 33.25
CA VAL A 436 25.89 32.90 31.80
C VAL A 436 26.39 31.50 31.49
N SER A 437 27.50 31.06 32.12
CA SER A 437 28.08 29.74 31.90
C SER A 437 27.11 28.63 32.28
N THR A 438 26.53 28.69 33.48
CA THR A 438 25.59 27.66 33.96
C THR A 438 24.32 27.59 33.11
N THR A 439 23.81 28.75 32.67
CA THR A 439 22.63 28.81 31.79
C THR A 439 22.92 28.22 30.41
N ALA A 440 24.09 28.53 29.83
CA ALA A 440 24.51 27.98 28.55
C ALA A 440 24.77 26.47 28.62
N GLU A 441 25.39 25.98 29.71
CA GLU A 441 25.62 24.55 29.97
C GLU A 441 24.31 23.78 30.17
N ALA A 442 23.36 24.33 30.94
CA ALA A 442 22.04 23.73 31.13
C ALA A 442 21.28 23.64 29.81
N SER A 443 21.29 24.71 29.00
CA SER A 443 20.66 24.73 27.67
C SER A 443 21.27 23.68 26.73
N LEU A 444 22.60 23.50 26.75
CA LEU A 444 23.28 22.45 26.00
C LEU A 444 22.90 21.04 26.47
N ALA A 445 22.74 20.85 27.78
CA ALA A 445 22.34 19.57 28.34
C ALA A 445 20.90 19.22 27.92
N GLU A 446 19.95 20.16 28.01
CA GLU A 446 18.58 19.96 27.56
C GLU A 446 18.47 19.70 26.05
N LEU A 447 19.23 20.46 25.24
CA LEU A 447 19.31 20.19 23.82
C LEU A 447 19.81 18.77 23.55
N ARG A 448 20.89 18.34 24.24
CA ARG A 448 21.46 16.98 24.09
C ARG A 448 20.51 15.88 24.54
N ASP A 449 19.83 16.07 25.66
CA ASP A 449 18.83 15.11 26.17
C ASP A 449 17.64 14.97 25.21
N GLY A 450 17.26 16.08 24.56
CA GLY A 450 16.31 16.08 23.46
C GLY A 450 16.73 15.16 22.29
N ILE A 451 18.01 15.11 21.91
CA ILE A 451 18.51 14.14 20.91
C ILE A 451 18.43 12.71 21.42
N GLU A 452 18.83 12.47 22.68
CA GLU A 452 18.87 11.12 23.25
C GLU A 452 17.47 10.50 23.36
N GLY A 453 16.44 11.33 23.55
CA GLY A 453 15.02 10.93 23.46
C GLY A 453 14.53 10.59 22.04
N PHE A 454 15.20 11.06 20.98
CA PHE A 454 14.90 10.69 19.58
C PHE A 454 15.81 9.55 19.05
N GLU A 455 17.02 9.39 19.59
CA GLU A 455 17.94 8.27 19.30
C GLU A 455 17.55 6.96 20.00
N THR A 456 16.32 6.82 20.52
CA THR A 456 15.76 5.52 20.98
C THR A 456 15.35 4.60 19.82
N ALA A 457 15.84 4.85 18.60
CA ALA A 457 15.82 3.86 17.55
C ALA A 457 16.89 2.80 17.89
N LYS A 458 16.46 1.62 18.38
CA LYS A 458 17.32 0.44 18.67
C LYS A 458 18.52 0.41 17.73
N HIS A 459 19.69 0.81 18.22
CA HIS A 459 20.89 0.87 17.39
C HIS A 459 21.66 -0.43 17.60
N PRO A 460 21.63 -1.37 16.64
CA PRO A 460 22.43 -2.56 16.74
C PRO A 460 23.91 -2.17 16.65
N LEU A 461 24.72 -2.77 17.53
CA LEU A 461 26.16 -2.77 17.44
C LEU A 461 26.57 -3.77 16.36
N GLU A 462 26.79 -3.25 15.16
CA GLU A 462 27.24 -4.00 14.00
C GLU A 462 28.50 -3.36 13.41
N ALA A 463 29.43 -4.19 12.94
CA ALA A 463 30.70 -3.76 12.38
C ALA A 463 30.53 -2.73 11.25
N GLY A 464 29.53 -2.89 10.38
CA GLY A 464 29.26 -1.97 9.27
C GLY A 464 28.90 -0.55 9.74
N ARG A 465 28.12 -0.43 10.82
CA ARG A 465 27.71 0.87 11.41
C ARG A 465 28.84 1.54 12.18
N ILE A 466 29.64 0.75 12.90
CA ILE A 466 30.80 1.24 13.64
C ILE A 466 31.87 1.75 12.67
N ALA A 467 32.14 1.01 11.59
CA ALA A 467 33.04 1.44 10.53
C ALA A 467 32.54 2.72 9.83
N ALA A 468 31.22 2.86 9.62
CA ALA A 468 30.64 4.08 9.07
C ALA A 468 30.79 5.29 10.00
N LEU A 469 30.66 5.09 11.31
CA LEU A 469 30.92 6.12 12.31
C LEU A 469 32.39 6.57 12.28
N GLY A 470 33.34 5.63 12.24
CA GLY A 470 34.77 5.91 12.10
C GLY A 470 35.08 6.77 10.88
N ARG A 471 34.56 6.39 9.70
CA ARG A 471 34.74 7.17 8.46
C ARG A 471 34.22 8.60 8.56
N ARG A 472 33.07 8.83 9.21
CA ARG A 472 32.53 10.18 9.42
C ARG A 472 33.40 11.03 10.34
N MET A 473 34.05 10.41 11.32
CA MET A 473 34.89 11.06 12.31
C MET A 473 36.37 11.13 11.89
N GLY A 474 36.74 10.61 10.71
CA GLY A 474 38.12 10.58 10.23
C GLY A 474 39.03 9.59 10.96
N VAL A 475 38.46 8.56 11.60
CA VAL A 475 39.18 7.53 12.36
C VAL A 475 39.04 6.18 11.64
N ASP A 476 40.16 5.48 11.44
CA ASP A 476 40.14 4.10 10.93
C ASP A 476 39.72 3.15 12.07
N VAL A 477 38.53 2.58 11.97
CA VAL A 477 37.93 1.75 13.03
C VAL A 477 37.82 0.30 12.56
N SER A 478 38.56 -0.60 13.21
CA SER A 478 38.41 -2.05 13.04
C SER A 478 37.47 -2.61 14.11
N THR A 479 36.48 -3.42 13.72
CA THR A 479 35.56 -4.07 14.66
C THR A 479 35.77 -5.58 14.68
N SER A 480 35.88 -6.17 15.87
CA SER A 480 35.93 -7.61 16.11
C SER A 480 34.82 -8.06 17.06
N GLY A 481 34.45 -9.33 16.99
CA GLY A 481 33.49 -9.94 17.93
C GLY A 481 32.06 -10.04 17.39
N CYS A 482 31.07 -10.07 18.31
CA CYS A 482 29.66 -10.33 17.99
C CYS A 482 28.86 -9.07 17.65
N SER A 483 27.83 -9.23 16.81
CA SER A 483 26.78 -8.21 16.67
C SER A 483 25.80 -8.28 17.84
N ALA A 484 25.36 -7.13 18.35
CA ALA A 484 24.40 -7.05 19.44
C ALA A 484 23.26 -6.09 19.10
N ASP A 485 22.05 -6.43 19.52
CA ASP A 485 20.83 -5.63 19.44
C ASP A 485 20.23 -5.42 20.85
N GLY A 486 19.16 -4.63 20.95
CA GLY A 486 18.47 -4.37 22.21
C GLY A 486 19.01 -3.18 23.02
N ALA A 487 18.60 -3.10 24.29
CA ALA A 487 18.88 -1.96 25.17
C ALA A 487 20.38 -1.85 25.51
N ALA A 488 21.02 -2.97 25.82
CA ALA A 488 22.46 -3.04 26.08
C ALA A 488 23.28 -2.60 24.85
N ALA A 489 22.85 -2.96 23.64
CA ALA A 489 23.51 -2.55 22.40
C ALA A 489 23.39 -1.04 22.14
N THR A 490 22.26 -0.43 22.49
CA THR A 490 22.06 1.02 22.35
C THR A 490 22.99 1.79 23.29
N LEU A 491 23.10 1.37 24.56
CA LEU A 491 24.05 1.97 25.51
C LEU A 491 25.52 1.68 25.12
N GLY A 492 25.81 0.47 24.63
CA GLY A 492 27.13 0.12 24.12
C GLY A 492 27.53 0.92 22.88
N TYR A 493 26.60 1.23 21.98
CA TYR A 493 26.86 2.12 20.83
C TYR A 493 27.24 3.54 21.28
N ARG A 494 26.64 4.04 22.36
CA ARG A 494 27.04 5.34 22.97
C ARG A 494 28.47 5.31 23.51
N VAL A 495 28.87 4.20 24.16
CA VAL A 495 30.26 4.00 24.61
C VAL A 495 31.23 4.00 23.44
N VAL A 496 30.90 3.28 22.35
CA VAL A 496 31.73 3.28 21.13
C VAL A 496 31.83 4.66 20.52
N ARG A 497 30.71 5.39 20.42
CA ARG A 497 30.70 6.74 19.85
C ARG A 497 31.56 7.71 20.62
N GLU A 498 31.39 7.80 21.94
CA GLU A 498 32.18 8.70 22.77
C GLU A 498 33.67 8.35 22.72
N ALA A 499 34.00 7.05 22.74
CA ALA A 499 35.39 6.61 22.60
C ALA A 499 35.99 7.03 21.25
N VAL A 500 35.28 6.85 20.12
CA VAL A 500 35.75 7.27 18.79
C VAL A 500 35.88 8.80 18.67
N VAL A 501 34.95 9.56 19.26
CA VAL A 501 35.04 11.02 19.34
C VAL A 501 36.27 11.45 20.14
N ASN A 502 36.56 10.76 21.25
CA ASN A 502 37.75 11.02 22.06
C ASN A 502 39.03 10.72 21.29
N VAL A 503 39.08 9.64 20.50
CA VAL A 503 40.22 9.36 19.61
C VAL A 503 40.40 10.47 18.58
N ALA A 504 39.33 10.88 17.90
CA ALA A 504 39.39 11.96 16.91
C ALA A 504 39.89 13.29 17.51
N ARG A 505 39.53 13.57 18.76
CA ARG A 505 39.91 14.81 19.46
C ARG A 505 41.31 14.77 20.08
N HIS A 506 41.70 13.65 20.67
CA HIS A 506 42.88 13.56 21.54
C HIS A 506 44.03 12.74 20.93
N ALA A 507 43.76 11.94 19.89
CA ALA A 507 44.74 11.13 19.18
C ALA A 507 44.52 11.19 17.64
N PRO A 508 44.59 12.39 17.02
CA PRO A 508 44.39 12.52 15.58
C PRO A 508 45.40 11.68 14.79
N GLY A 509 44.91 10.86 13.87
CA GLY A 509 45.72 9.92 13.08
C GLY A 509 45.90 8.53 13.69
N ALA A 510 45.43 8.30 14.92
CA ALA A 510 45.40 6.98 15.53
C ALA A 510 44.27 6.12 14.93
N ARG A 511 44.46 4.80 14.98
CA ARG A 511 43.43 3.81 14.65
C ARG A 511 42.72 3.38 15.90
N ALA A 512 41.43 3.08 15.78
CA ALA A 512 40.64 2.54 16.89
C ALA A 512 40.21 1.10 16.61
N ALA A 513 40.34 0.24 17.60
CA ALA A 513 39.84 -1.13 17.58
C ALA A 513 38.67 -1.26 18.56
N VAL A 514 37.55 -1.79 18.07
CA VAL A 514 36.34 -2.06 18.85
C VAL A 514 36.15 -3.57 18.95
N ASP A 515 36.25 -4.13 20.15
CA ASP A 515 35.97 -5.53 20.43
C ASP A 515 34.64 -5.67 21.17
N LEU A 516 33.75 -6.50 20.62
CA LEU A 516 32.41 -6.76 21.16
C LEU A 516 32.30 -8.21 21.60
N ARG A 517 32.12 -8.45 22.89
CA ARG A 517 31.99 -9.80 23.46
C ARG A 517 30.69 -9.91 24.23
N ARG A 518 29.89 -10.93 23.93
CA ARG A 518 28.70 -11.28 24.72
C ARG A 518 29.00 -12.52 25.54
N ASP A 519 28.84 -12.40 26.85
CA ASP A 519 28.94 -13.50 27.81
C ASP A 519 27.63 -13.59 28.59
N GLY A 520 26.78 -14.55 28.22
CA GLY A 520 25.39 -14.64 28.70
C GLY A 520 24.61 -13.35 28.43
N ASP A 521 24.05 -12.77 29.50
CA ASP A 521 23.27 -11.53 29.49
C ASP A 521 24.13 -10.26 29.63
N VAL A 522 25.46 -10.36 29.54
CA VAL A 522 26.35 -9.20 29.66
C VAL A 522 27.07 -8.95 28.35
N LEU A 523 26.87 -7.74 27.82
CA LEU A 523 27.60 -7.21 26.68
C LEU A 523 28.84 -6.45 27.15
N THR A 524 30.02 -6.92 26.74
CA THR A 524 31.28 -6.22 26.95
C THR A 524 31.67 -5.49 25.67
N VAL A 525 31.81 -4.17 25.78
CA VAL A 525 32.29 -3.27 24.73
C VAL A 525 33.67 -2.77 25.14
N GLN A 526 34.69 -3.10 24.36
CA GLN A 526 36.05 -2.59 24.57
C GLN A 526 36.48 -1.79 23.34
N VAL A 527 36.86 -0.53 23.56
CA VAL A 527 37.42 0.33 22.52
C VAL A 527 38.84 0.69 22.91
N SER A 528 39.79 0.54 21.99
CA SER A 528 41.16 0.98 22.22
C SER A 528 41.77 1.65 21.02
N ASP A 529 42.63 2.64 21.25
CA ASP A 529 43.44 3.29 20.20
C ASP A 529 44.93 3.01 20.34
N ASP A 530 45.68 3.33 19.29
CA ASP A 530 47.14 3.20 19.20
C ASP A 530 47.88 4.56 19.29
N GLY A 531 47.22 5.62 19.77
CA GLY A 531 47.79 6.95 19.92
C GLY A 531 48.89 7.03 20.98
N ARG A 532 49.88 7.92 20.80
CA ARG A 532 50.91 8.15 21.82
C ARG A 532 50.40 9.10 22.89
N THR A 533 50.10 8.59 24.09
CA THR A 533 49.89 9.43 25.29
C THR A 533 51.22 10.01 25.75
N LEU A 534 51.35 11.33 25.76
CA LEU A 534 52.48 12.04 26.39
C LEU A 534 52.45 11.78 27.91
N ALA A 535 53.17 10.77 28.38
CA ALA A 535 53.32 10.50 29.81
C ALA A 535 54.31 11.50 30.43
N ALA A 536 53.83 12.21 31.46
CA ALA A 536 54.60 13.12 32.28
C ALA A 536 55.76 12.43 32.99
N THR A 537 56.91 13.09 32.98
CA THR A 537 58.09 12.82 33.79
C THR A 537 57.79 12.96 35.29
N GLY A 538 58.14 11.97 36.10
CA GLY A 538 58.18 12.09 37.56
C GLY A 538 58.17 10.75 38.29
N ALA A 539 59.35 10.27 38.69
CA ALA A 539 59.57 9.03 39.43
C ALA A 539 59.06 9.12 40.88
N GLY A 540 58.53 7.99 41.40
CA GLY A 540 58.23 7.82 42.82
C GLY A 540 57.47 6.52 43.11
N THR A 541 58.16 5.58 43.77
CA THR A 541 57.69 4.30 44.32
C THR A 541 56.44 4.42 45.21
N GLY A 542 55.51 3.46 45.12
CA GLY A 542 54.27 3.37 45.93
C GLY A 542 54.50 3.20 47.44
N PRO A 543 53.44 3.29 48.28
CA PRO A 543 52.70 2.07 48.63
C PRO A 543 51.19 2.20 48.98
N SER A 544 50.50 1.06 48.83
CA SER A 544 49.32 0.49 49.52
C SER A 544 48.44 1.32 50.49
N ALA A 545 47.12 1.19 50.29
CA ALA A 545 46.01 1.07 51.26
C ALA A 545 45.73 2.15 52.34
N ALA A 546 46.54 3.20 52.52
CA ALA A 546 46.27 4.20 53.57
C ALA A 546 45.55 5.49 53.10
N LEU A 547 45.14 5.60 51.83
CA LEU A 547 44.48 6.80 51.26
C LEU A 547 42.94 6.74 51.20
N ALA A 548 42.33 5.65 51.65
CA ALA A 548 40.87 5.51 51.65
C ALA A 548 40.15 6.39 52.70
N ALA A 549 40.86 6.88 53.72
CA ALA A 549 40.26 7.72 54.77
C ALA A 549 40.56 9.24 54.61
N GLY A 550 41.60 9.62 53.85
CA GLY A 550 41.95 11.03 53.60
C GLY A 550 41.32 11.62 52.32
N ALA A 551 40.99 10.78 51.34
CA ALA A 551 40.41 11.23 50.07
C ALA A 551 38.96 11.72 50.20
N ALA A 552 38.18 11.22 51.17
CA ALA A 552 36.81 11.64 51.38
C ALA A 552 36.68 13.09 51.90
N ALA A 553 37.69 13.61 52.61
CA ALA A 553 37.69 14.99 53.12
C ALA A 553 38.24 16.00 52.10
N ALA A 554 39.13 15.58 51.19
CA ALA A 554 39.63 16.43 50.10
C ALA A 554 38.66 16.53 48.89
N LEU A 555 37.72 15.58 48.76
CA LEU A 555 36.67 15.58 47.73
C LEU A 555 35.51 16.55 47.97
N ALA A 556 35.45 17.20 49.15
CA ALA A 556 34.43 18.19 49.47
C ALA A 556 34.85 19.65 49.18
N ALA A 557 36.12 19.93 48.86
CA ALA A 557 36.60 21.32 48.80
C ALA A 557 37.63 21.65 47.69
N GLY A 558 37.81 20.83 46.65
CA GLY A 558 38.90 21.11 45.70
C GLY A 558 38.89 20.39 44.37
N ALA A 559 37.75 20.29 43.69
CA ALA A 559 37.67 19.78 42.31
C ALA A 559 37.79 20.89 41.24
N GLU A 560 38.44 22.01 41.55
CA GLU A 560 38.90 23.01 40.57
C GLU A 560 40.39 22.84 40.30
N ARG A 561 40.73 21.96 39.34
CA ARG A 561 41.85 22.12 38.40
C ARG A 561 41.93 20.88 37.50
N LEU A 562 42.07 21.14 36.20
CA LEU A 562 42.30 20.22 35.06
C LEU A 562 41.03 19.89 34.26
N GLY A 563 41.11 20.18 32.96
CA GLY A 563 39.98 20.30 32.04
C GLY A 563 39.31 19.00 31.61
N THR A 564 38.06 19.15 31.17
CA THR A 564 37.33 18.29 30.21
C THR A 564 37.37 16.78 30.49
N GLY A 565 36.47 16.29 31.37
CA GLY A 565 36.36 14.87 31.72
C GLY A 565 34.93 14.35 31.98
N THR A 566 33.88 15.02 31.50
CA THR A 566 32.49 14.69 31.87
C THR A 566 31.80 13.65 30.99
N GLY A 567 32.25 13.42 29.75
CA GLY A 567 31.61 12.50 28.79
C GLY A 567 31.65 11.03 29.23
N LEU A 568 32.84 10.53 29.55
CA LEU A 568 33.02 9.16 30.06
C LEU A 568 32.41 8.99 31.47
N LEU A 569 32.41 10.04 32.29
CA LEU A 569 31.80 10.01 33.63
C LEU A 569 30.26 9.89 33.54
N GLY A 570 29.63 10.59 32.60
CA GLY A 570 28.19 10.48 32.34
C GLY A 570 27.80 9.09 31.83
N LEU A 571 28.59 8.54 30.90
CA LEU A 571 28.40 7.17 30.43
C LEU A 571 28.65 6.13 31.53
N ALA A 572 29.63 6.34 32.40
CA ALA A 572 29.88 5.46 33.54
C ALA A 572 28.66 5.38 34.46
N ARG A 573 28.05 6.52 34.81
CA ARG A 573 26.81 6.56 35.59
C ARG A 573 25.65 5.87 34.87
N ALA A 574 25.52 6.04 33.55
CA ALA A 574 24.47 5.38 32.78
C ALA A 574 24.66 3.85 32.74
N VAL A 575 25.91 3.38 32.61
CA VAL A 575 26.27 1.96 32.66
C VAL A 575 26.05 1.38 34.07
N GLU A 576 26.42 2.11 35.12
CA GLU A 576 26.16 1.72 36.52
C GLU A 576 24.65 1.66 36.83
N THR A 577 23.86 2.61 36.32
CA THR A 577 22.40 2.61 36.46
C THR A 577 21.76 1.40 35.78
N ALA A 578 22.37 0.89 34.70
CA ALA A 578 21.97 -0.35 34.04
C ALA A 578 22.47 -1.62 34.76
N GLY A 579 23.13 -1.50 35.93
CA GLY A 579 23.73 -2.62 36.67
C GLY A 579 25.09 -3.08 36.12
N GLY A 580 25.70 -2.28 35.25
CA GLY A 580 26.98 -2.54 34.60
C GLY A 580 28.17 -1.90 35.30
N SER A 581 29.34 -2.00 34.65
CA SER A 581 30.56 -1.32 35.08
C SER A 581 31.33 -0.77 33.90
N MET A 582 32.01 0.37 34.08
CA MET A 582 32.81 1.01 33.04
C MET A 582 34.17 1.41 33.62
N SER A 583 35.24 1.18 32.85
CA SER A 583 36.60 1.58 33.20
C SER A 583 37.33 2.15 31.99
N TRP A 584 38.27 3.05 32.23
CA TRP A 584 39.08 3.64 31.17
C TRP A 584 40.48 3.99 31.67
N GLY A 585 41.48 3.99 30.78
CA GLY A 585 42.86 4.31 31.15
C GLY A 585 43.86 4.16 30.02
N THR A 586 45.12 4.54 30.28
CA THR A 586 46.23 4.39 29.35
C THR A 586 46.78 2.97 29.32
N ARG A 587 47.16 2.46 28.14
CA ARG A 587 47.74 1.12 27.99
C ARG A 587 49.26 1.15 28.18
N ALA A 588 49.82 0.06 28.71
CA ALA A 588 51.25 -0.13 28.97
C ALA A 588 52.17 -0.09 27.71
N GLY A 589 51.61 0.06 26.51
CA GLY A 589 52.34 0.19 25.23
C GLY A 589 52.01 1.46 24.45
N GLY A 590 51.35 2.45 25.08
CA GLY A 590 50.73 3.59 24.39
C GLY A 590 49.28 3.31 24.02
N GLY A 591 48.49 4.37 23.90
CA GLY A 591 47.07 4.32 23.57
C GLY A 591 46.16 4.41 24.80
N TYR A 592 44.87 4.63 24.55
CA TYR A 592 43.82 4.67 25.56
C TYR A 592 42.89 3.46 25.37
N VAL A 593 42.33 2.95 26.46
CA VAL A 593 41.34 1.87 26.43
C VAL A 593 40.13 2.27 27.27
N VAL A 594 38.94 2.00 26.73
CA VAL A 594 37.65 2.14 27.40
C VAL A 594 36.97 0.77 27.37
N THR A 595 36.59 0.25 28.54
CA THR A 595 35.88 -1.02 28.69
C THR A 595 34.57 -0.78 29.41
N ALA A 596 33.45 -1.22 28.83
CA ALA A 596 32.15 -1.19 29.46
C ALA A 596 31.54 -2.60 29.47
N ARG A 597 30.99 -3.02 30.61
CA ARG A 597 30.21 -4.25 30.78
C ARG A 597 28.76 -3.87 31.08
N ILE A 598 27.85 -4.23 30.20
CA ILE A 598 26.47 -3.75 30.19
C ILE A 598 25.52 -4.96 30.22
N PRO A 599 24.69 -5.13 31.27
CA PRO A 599 23.66 -6.16 31.32
C PRO A 599 22.53 -5.90 30.31
N GLU A 600 21.96 -6.96 29.74
CA GLU A 600 20.75 -6.93 28.89
C GLU A 600 19.50 -6.52 29.67
N SER A 601 19.45 -6.83 30.97
CA SER A 601 18.38 -6.45 31.89
C SER A 601 18.98 -5.85 33.15
N PRO A 602 18.49 -4.69 33.63
CA PRO A 602 18.97 -4.12 34.89
C PRO A 602 18.68 -5.12 36.02
N THR A 603 19.70 -5.44 36.82
CA THR A 603 19.52 -6.24 38.04
C THR A 603 18.52 -5.53 38.95
N ARG A 604 17.40 -6.20 39.22
CA ARG A 604 16.33 -5.73 40.11
C ARG A 604 16.82 -5.44 41.52
#